data_AF-A0A151UWT0-F1
#
_entry.id   AF-A0A151UWT0-F1
#
_cell.length_a   1.000
_cell.length_b   1.000
_cell.length_c   1.000
_cell.angle_alpha   90.00
_cell.angle_beta   90.00
_cell.angle_gamma   90.00
#
_symmetry.space_group_name_H-M   'P 1'
#
loop_
_entity.id
_entity.type
_entity.pdbx_description
1 polymer ?
#
loop_
_entity_poly.entity_id
_entity_poly.type
_entity_poly.pdbx_seq_one_letter_code
_entity_poly.pdbx_strand_id
1 'polypeptide(L)' 'MKQYRQALQERGIVQSISRKGNCYDNVVMENFFGIMKSEILYINEFESVEHFKIELEKYIDY' A
#
# COMPACT_ATOMS: atom_id res chain seq x y z
N MET A 1 3.73 -13.40 -12.66
CA MET A 1 2.64 -12.65 -13.34
C MET A 1 1.44 -13.52 -13.70
N LYS A 2 1.54 -14.54 -14.57
CA LYS A 2 0.37 -15.39 -14.93
C LYS A 2 -0.24 -16.12 -13.73
N GLN A 3 0.59 -16.77 -12.91
CA GLN A 3 0.14 -17.47 -11.70
C GLN A 3 -0.58 -16.54 -10.70
N TYR A 4 -0.04 -15.34 -10.45
CA TYR A 4 -0.66 -14.35 -9.58
C TYR A 4 -2.02 -13.87 -10.10
N ARG A 5 -2.10 -13.52 -11.40
CA ARG A 5 -3.36 -13.10 -12.02
C ARG A 5 -4.42 -14.20 -11.99
N GLN A 6 -4.01 -15.43 -12.22
CA GLN A 6 -4.89 -16.59 -12.13
C GLN A 6 -5.40 -16.79 -10.70
N ALA A 7 -4.52 -16.71 -9.70
CA ALA A 7 -4.90 -16.82 -8.29
C ALA A 7 -5.89 -15.73 -7.84
N LEU A 8 -5.79 -14.52 -8.40
CA LEU A 8 -6.77 -13.44 -8.17
C LEU A 8 -8.10 -13.74 -8.86
N GLN A 9 -8.08 -14.22 -10.11
CA GLN A 9 -9.27 -14.60 -10.85
C GLN A 9 -10.03 -15.74 -10.17
N GLU A 10 -9.32 -16.78 -9.71
CA GLU A 10 -9.90 -17.91 -8.95
C GLU A 10 -10.57 -17.45 -7.65
N ARG A 11 -10.12 -16.34 -7.07
CA ARG A 11 -10.70 -15.72 -5.86
C ARG A 11 -11.72 -14.63 -6.16
N GLY A 12 -12.04 -14.36 -7.42
CA GLY A 12 -12.96 -13.29 -7.82
C GLY A 12 -12.44 -11.88 -7.54
N ILE A 13 -11.13 -11.69 -7.35
CA ILE A 13 -10.53 -10.40 -7.05
C ILE A 13 -10.29 -9.63 -8.36
N VAL A 14 -10.94 -8.48 -8.49
CA VAL A 14 -10.72 -7.55 -9.59
C VAL A 14 -9.42 -6.78 -9.35
N GLN A 15 -8.53 -6.80 -10.33
CA GLN A 15 -7.28 -6.08 -10.26
C GLN A 15 -7.51 -4.59 -10.56
N SER A 16 -6.99 -3.73 -9.67
CA SER A 16 -6.87 -2.28 -9.87
C SER A 16 -5.74 -1.96 -10.85
N ILE A 17 -5.89 -2.40 -12.11
CA ILE A 17 -4.93 -2.10 -13.19
C ILE A 17 -5.67 -1.31 -14.26
N SER A 18 -5.72 0.00 -14.09
CA SER A 18 -6.13 0.90 -15.15
C SER A 18 -5.05 1.05 -16.23
N ARG A 19 -5.45 1.47 -17.45
CA ARG A 19 -4.51 1.66 -18.57
C ARG A 19 -3.48 2.74 -18.20
N LYS A 20 -2.26 2.66 -18.76
CA LYS A 20 -1.24 3.71 -18.60
C LYS A 20 -1.85 5.10 -18.89
N GLY A 21 -1.75 6.02 -17.92
CA GLY A 21 -2.35 7.35 -18.00
C GLY A 21 -3.76 7.46 -17.39
N ASN A 22 -4.28 6.38 -16.83
CA ASN A 22 -5.52 6.34 -16.06
C ASN A 22 -5.19 5.73 -14.69
N CYS A 23 -5.12 6.54 -13.64
CA CYS A 23 -4.73 6.12 -12.29
C CYS A 23 -5.85 6.30 -11.26
N TYR A 24 -7.09 6.53 -11.70
CA TYR A 24 -8.20 6.87 -10.79
C TYR A 24 -8.49 5.77 -9.75
N ASP A 25 -8.19 4.52 -10.08
CA ASP A 25 -8.30 3.39 -9.16
C ASP A 25 -7.15 3.32 -8.15
N ASN A 26 -5.95 3.76 -8.53
CA ASN A 26 -4.76 3.72 -7.67
C ASN A 26 -4.53 5.00 -6.85
N VAL A 27 -5.11 6.13 -7.26
CA VAL A 27 -4.80 7.46 -6.71
C VAL A 27 -4.98 7.55 -5.19
N VAL A 28 -6.00 6.88 -4.65
CA VAL A 28 -6.29 6.86 -3.20
C VAL A 28 -5.14 6.19 -2.44
N MET A 29 -4.67 5.03 -2.93
CA MET A 29 -3.57 4.31 -2.30
C MET A 29 -2.24 5.02 -2.51
N GLU A 30 -1.99 5.62 -3.68
CA GLU A 30 -0.79 6.44 -3.90
C GLU A 30 -0.72 7.62 -2.94
N ASN A 31 -1.84 8.33 -2.75
CA ASN A 31 -1.93 9.43 -1.81
C ASN A 31 -1.70 8.95 -0.37
N PHE A 32 -2.37 7.87 0.05
CA PHE A 32 -2.17 7.27 1.37
C PHE A 32 -0.69 6.94 1.62
N PHE A 33 -0.02 6.27 0.68
CA PHE A 33 1.41 5.96 0.82
C PHE A 33 2.29 7.20 0.81
N GLY A 34 1.93 8.24 0.06
CA GLY A 34 2.61 9.53 0.10
C GLY A 34 2.58 10.14 1.49
N ILE A 35 1.39 10.24 2.06
CA ILE A 35 1.15 10.81 3.40
C ILE A 35 1.84 9.97 4.49
N MET A 36 1.61 8.66 4.50
CA MET A 36 2.23 7.75 5.48
C MET A 36 3.76 7.87 5.45
N LYS A 37 4.36 7.97 4.26
CA LYS A 37 5.81 8.13 4.16
C LYS A 37 6.28 9.48 4.70
N SER A 38 5.57 10.58 4.42
CA SER A 38 5.95 11.91 4.93
C SER A 38 5.72 12.07 6.43
N GLU A 39 4.68 11.46 6.98
CA GLU A 39 4.30 11.62 8.39
C GLU A 39 4.95 10.59 9.31
N ILE A 40 5.37 9.44 8.77
CA ILE A 40 5.99 8.37 9.58
C ILE A 40 7.38 8.03 9.08
N LEU A 41 7.49 7.55 7.84
CA LEU A 41 8.70 6.87 7.42
C LEU A 41 9.92 7.81 7.35
N TYR A 42 9.73 9.04 6.90
CA TYR A 42 10.83 9.97 6.64
C TYR A 42 11.24 10.82 7.85
N ILE A 43 10.38 10.95 8.86
CA ILE A 43 10.63 11.82 10.01
C ILE A 43 10.96 11.06 11.30
N ASN A 44 10.85 9.73 11.30
CA ASN A 44 11.16 8.88 12.44
C ASN A 44 12.33 7.94 12.15
N GLU A 45 13.11 7.64 13.18
CA GLU A 45 14.10 6.56 13.15
C GLU A 45 13.51 5.30 13.78
N PHE A 46 13.75 4.15 13.15
CA PHE A 46 13.29 2.85 13.63
C PHE A 46 14.47 1.97 14.00
N GLU A 47 14.50 1.54 15.25
CA GLU A 47 15.53 0.62 15.78
C GLU A 47 15.48 -0.76 15.13
N SER A 48 14.31 -1.17 14.62
CA SER A 48 14.12 -2.44 13.93
C SER A 48 12.89 -2.41 13.03
N VAL A 49 12.79 -3.41 12.15
CA VAL A 49 11.60 -3.65 11.33
C VAL A 49 10.37 -3.92 12.21
N GLU A 50 10.55 -4.53 13.37
CA GLU A 50 9.43 -4.84 14.27
C GLU A 50 8.89 -3.59 14.96
N HIS A 51 9.79 -2.69 15.39
CA HIS A 51 9.39 -1.37 15.88
C HIS A 51 8.62 -0.59 14.81
N PHE A 52 9.09 -0.59 13.56
CA PHE A 52 8.38 0.05 12.45
C PHE A 52 6.96 -0.51 12.25
N LYS A 53 6.77 -1.84 12.31
CA LYS A 53 5.44 -2.44 12.17
C LYS A 53 4.48 -2.00 13.27
N ILE A 54 4.94 -1.96 14.52
CA ILE A 54 4.12 -1.53 15.66
C ILE A 54 3.66 -0.08 15.48
N GLU A 55 4.55 0.82 15.07
CA GLU A 55 4.20 2.21 14.82
C GLU A 55 3.30 2.37 13.59
N LEU A 56 3.51 1.57 12.54
CA LEU A 56 2.67 1.56 11.35
C LEU A 56 1.24 1.07 11.67
N GLU A 57 1.09 0.03 12.50
CA GLU A 57 -0.22 -0.46 12.95
C GLU A 57 -0.98 0.63 13.71
N LYS A 58 -0.32 1.30 14.67
CA LYS A 58 -0.92 2.42 15.41
C LYS A 58 -1.38 3.55 14.50
N TYR A 59 -0.62 3.86 13.44
CA TYR A 59 -0.99 4.91 12.50
C TYR A 59 -2.16 4.54 11.59
N ILE A 60 -2.26 3.27 11.20
CA ILE A 60 -3.39 2.79 10.39
C ILE A 60 -4.70 2.80 11.20
N ASP A 61 -4.62 2.60 12.52
CA ASP A 61 -5.78 2.59 13.43
C ASP A 61 -6.29 3.99 13.84
N TYR A 62 -5.51 5.06 13.64
CA TYR A 62 -5.86 6.45 13.97
C TYR A 62 -6.79 7.09 12.92
#